data_AF-A0A3M1YD29-F1
#
_entry.id   AF-A0A3M1YD29-F1
#
_cell.length_a   1.000
_cell.length_b   1.000
_cell.length_c   1.000
_cell.angle_alpha   90.00
_cell.angle_beta   90.00
_cell.angle_gamma   90.00
#
_symmetry.space_group_name_H-M   'P 1'
#
loop_
_entity.id
_entity.type
_entity.pdbx_description
1 polymer ?
#
loop_
_entity_poly.entity_id
_entity_poly.type
_entity_poly.pdbx_seq_one_letter_code
_entity_poly.pdbx_strand_id
1 'polypeptide(L)'
;MAHEILNKNPFLIQAHRGFRGNLPENSLPAFQRALDFGIRTLEMDIVFSKDEKVVVSHEAWPNPEICKDFAHYSAKDAQKTNFYKMNYNDIRQIECGTKIHPGFPFQKKIPVYKPLLTEVFELKPPVSQKVYYNIEIKSLPETDNIFHPVPEKMIEILFRQIPENLYDNVIIQSFDKRPLQIIQQKYPFVKTALVTDCYIDIAEISKTFIRPLFAVC
;
A
#
# COMPACT_ATOMS: atom_id res chain seq x y z
N MET A 1 -19.48 -14.56 16.52
CA MET A 1 -18.16 -15.02 17.03
C MET A 1 -17.00 -14.13 16.57
N ALA A 2 -16.71 -13.98 15.27
CA ALA A 2 -15.58 -13.16 14.81
C ALA A 2 -15.67 -11.67 15.22
N HIS A 3 -16.86 -11.07 15.15
CA HIS A 3 -17.08 -9.66 15.47
C HIS A 3 -16.86 -9.31 16.96
N GLU A 4 -17.11 -10.26 17.88
CA GLU A 4 -16.89 -10.07 19.32
C GLU A 4 -15.41 -10.13 19.71
N ILE A 5 -14.62 -10.94 19.02
CA ILE A 5 -13.18 -11.09 19.26
C ILE A 5 -12.42 -9.82 18.82
N LEU A 6 -12.88 -9.14 17.76
CA LEU A 6 -12.22 -7.95 17.22
C LEU A 6 -12.42 -6.69 18.08
N ASN A 7 -13.55 -6.55 18.77
CA ASN A 7 -13.88 -5.34 19.55
C ASN A 7 -13.28 -5.31 20.97
N LYS A 8 -12.71 -6.43 21.46
CA LYS A 8 -12.05 -6.52 22.78
C LYS A 8 -10.54 -6.83 22.70
N ASN A 9 -9.97 -6.82 21.50
CA ASN A 9 -8.60 -7.26 21.28
C ASN A 9 -7.59 -6.10 21.43
N PRO A 10 -6.50 -6.26 22.21
CA PRO A 10 -5.38 -5.30 22.20
C PRO A 10 -4.58 -5.35 20.89
N PHE A 11 -4.89 -6.29 19.99
CA PHE A 11 -4.18 -6.50 18.73
C PHE A 11 -4.85 -5.78 17.56
N LEU A 12 -4.04 -5.09 16.76
CA LEU A 12 -4.46 -4.51 15.50
C LEU A 12 -4.30 -5.54 14.37
N ILE A 13 -5.40 -6.12 13.90
CA ILE A 13 -5.38 -7.04 12.75
C ILE A 13 -5.37 -6.21 11.47
N GLN A 14 -4.39 -6.49 10.60
CA GLN A 14 -4.20 -5.79 9.34
C GLN A 14 -4.45 -6.71 8.16
N ALA A 15 -5.23 -6.22 7.20
CA ALA A 15 -5.57 -6.93 5.99
C ALA A 15 -4.46 -6.69 4.95
N HIS A 16 -3.44 -7.55 4.94
CA HIS A 16 -2.26 -7.40 4.06
C HIS A 16 -2.64 -7.41 2.58
N ARG A 17 -2.34 -6.32 1.88
CA ARG A 17 -2.77 -5.97 0.52
C ARG A 17 -4.28 -6.19 0.33
N GLY A 18 -5.04 -5.81 1.36
CA GLY A 18 -6.44 -6.16 1.52
C GLY A 18 -6.61 -7.61 1.99
N PHE A 19 -7.00 -8.50 1.10
CA PHE A 19 -7.30 -9.89 1.46
C PHE A 19 -6.63 -10.86 0.50
N ARG A 20 -5.33 -10.65 0.26
CA ARG A 20 -4.53 -11.32 -0.78
C ARG A 20 -4.67 -12.85 -0.80
N GLY A 21 -4.81 -13.49 0.35
CA GLY A 21 -4.99 -14.95 0.39
C GLY A 21 -6.29 -15.45 -0.25
N ASN A 22 -7.30 -14.58 -0.40
CA ASN A 22 -8.64 -14.91 -0.89
C ASN A 22 -8.99 -14.21 -2.20
N LEU A 23 -8.54 -12.97 -2.40
CA LEU A 23 -8.83 -12.14 -3.58
C LEU A 23 -7.55 -11.47 -4.11
N PRO A 24 -7.52 -11.05 -5.38
CA PRO A 24 -6.35 -10.39 -5.98
C PRO A 24 -5.85 -9.24 -5.12
N GLU A 25 -4.55 -9.20 -4.88
CA GLU A 25 -3.95 -8.22 -3.96
C GLU A 25 -4.13 -6.78 -4.41
N ASN A 26 -4.13 -5.86 -3.44
CA ASN A 26 -4.13 -4.41 -3.69
C ASN A 26 -5.28 -3.98 -4.61
N SER A 27 -6.45 -4.61 -4.46
CA SER A 27 -7.64 -4.38 -5.30
C SER A 27 -8.85 -3.98 -4.46
N LEU A 28 -9.75 -3.17 -5.04
CA LEU A 28 -10.99 -2.75 -4.37
C LEU A 28 -11.81 -3.94 -3.84
N PRO A 29 -12.01 -5.05 -4.57
CA PRO A 29 -12.71 -6.22 -4.04
C PRO A 29 -12.00 -6.86 -2.83
N ALA A 30 -10.68 -6.91 -2.83
CA ALA A 30 -9.93 -7.48 -1.71
C ALA A 30 -10.03 -6.60 -0.45
N PHE A 31 -9.96 -5.28 -0.60
CA PHE A 31 -10.18 -4.33 0.49
C PHE A 31 -11.62 -4.40 1.02
N GLN A 32 -12.62 -4.38 0.14
CA GLN A 32 -14.02 -4.49 0.55
C GLN A 32 -14.27 -5.81 1.29
N ARG A 33 -13.71 -6.93 0.81
CA ARG A 33 -13.85 -8.23 1.47
C ARG A 33 -13.28 -8.22 2.88
N ALA A 34 -12.15 -7.54 3.11
CA ALA A 34 -11.58 -7.39 4.44
C ALA A 34 -12.53 -6.61 5.37
N LEU A 35 -13.11 -5.51 4.88
CA LEU A 35 -14.13 -4.75 5.62
C LEU A 35 -15.38 -5.59 5.93
N ASP A 36 -15.84 -6.40 4.98
CA ASP A 36 -16.99 -7.29 5.15
C ASP A 36 -16.75 -8.37 6.20
N PHE A 37 -15.50 -8.79 6.38
CA PHE A 37 -15.08 -9.69 7.47
C PHE A 37 -14.94 -9.00 8.83
N GLY A 38 -15.10 -7.67 8.88
CA GLY A 38 -14.93 -6.87 10.07
C GLY A 38 -13.48 -6.47 10.37
N ILE A 39 -12.53 -6.73 9.45
CA ILE A 39 -11.16 -6.22 9.60
C ILE A 39 -11.20 -4.70 9.38
N ARG A 40 -10.56 -3.96 10.28
CA ARG A 40 -10.66 -2.49 10.32
C ARG A 40 -9.42 -1.78 9.82
N THR A 41 -8.31 -2.48 9.62
CA THR A 41 -7.07 -1.92 9.11
C THR A 41 -6.77 -2.52 7.75
N LEU A 42 -6.83 -1.68 6.71
CA LEU A 42 -6.46 -2.06 5.35
C LEU A 42 -4.98 -1.74 5.18
N GLU A 43 -4.16 -2.76 4.94
CA GLU A 43 -2.76 -2.58 4.58
C GLU A 43 -2.65 -2.64 3.06
N MET A 44 -1.85 -1.72 2.49
CA MET A 44 -1.67 -1.61 1.05
C MET A 44 -0.32 -1.00 0.69
N ASP A 45 0.14 -1.33 -0.50
CA ASP A 45 1.33 -0.73 -1.10
C ASP A 45 0.94 0.36 -2.11
N ILE A 46 1.74 1.42 -2.18
CA ILE A 46 1.56 2.49 -3.16
C ILE A 46 2.80 2.78 -4.00
N VAL A 47 2.52 3.19 -5.24
CA VAL A 47 3.48 3.70 -6.23
C VAL A 47 2.88 4.92 -6.93
N PHE A 48 3.64 5.53 -7.83
CA PHE A 48 3.28 6.81 -8.46
C PHE A 48 3.21 6.69 -9.97
N SER A 49 2.21 7.32 -10.58
CA SER A 49 2.11 7.47 -12.03
C SER A 49 2.85 8.72 -12.54
N LYS A 50 3.01 8.85 -13.86
CA LYS A 50 3.58 10.04 -14.53
C LYS A 50 2.75 11.31 -14.25
N ASP A 51 1.43 11.17 -14.24
CA ASP A 51 0.46 12.24 -14.00
C ASP A 51 0.18 12.47 -12.50
N GLU A 52 1.16 12.14 -11.65
CA GLU A 52 1.17 12.39 -10.20
C GLU A 52 -0.02 11.77 -9.44
N LYS A 53 -0.51 10.61 -9.89
CA LYS A 53 -1.50 9.82 -9.14
C LYS A 53 -0.83 8.82 -8.21
N VAL A 54 -1.47 8.54 -7.08
CA VAL A 54 -1.04 7.48 -6.16
C VAL A 54 -1.81 6.21 -6.53
N VAL A 55 -1.08 5.24 -7.07
CA VAL A 55 -1.60 3.95 -7.54
C VAL A 55 -1.33 2.89 -6.48
N VAL A 56 -2.34 2.10 -6.15
CA VAL A 56 -2.24 0.99 -5.20
C VAL A 56 -1.68 -0.23 -5.92
N SER A 57 -0.40 -0.52 -5.66
CA SER A 57 0.37 -1.59 -6.30
C SER A 57 1.65 -1.85 -5.50
N HIS A 58 2.08 -3.11 -5.43
CA HIS A 58 3.31 -3.49 -4.75
C HIS A 58 4.57 -3.11 -5.54
N GLU A 59 4.53 -3.24 -6.86
CA GLU A 59 5.59 -2.84 -7.77
C GLU A 59 5.17 -1.62 -8.62
N ALA A 60 6.17 -0.85 -9.06
CA ALA A 60 5.98 0.27 -10.00
C ALA A 60 5.89 -0.20 -11.47
N TRP A 61 5.47 -1.44 -11.69
CA TRP A 61 5.32 -2.09 -12.99
C TRP A 61 4.31 -3.24 -12.86
N PRO A 62 3.80 -3.81 -13.96
CA PRO A 62 2.87 -4.93 -13.87
C PRO A 62 3.61 -6.20 -13.48
N ASN A 63 3.32 -6.72 -12.29
CA ASN A 63 3.95 -7.94 -11.80
C ASN A 63 3.54 -9.16 -12.68
N PRO A 64 4.49 -9.82 -13.37
CA PRO A 64 4.21 -10.96 -14.23
C PRO A 64 3.48 -12.10 -13.54
N GLU A 65 3.62 -12.30 -12.23
CA GLU A 65 2.97 -13.38 -11.48
C GLU A 65 1.45 -13.23 -11.39
N ILE A 66 0.94 -12.00 -11.43
CA ILE A 66 -0.48 -11.69 -11.21
C ILE A 66 -1.13 -10.96 -12.39
N CYS A 67 -0.36 -10.26 -13.22
CA CYS A 67 -0.85 -9.52 -14.38
C CYS A 67 -0.86 -10.40 -15.63
N LYS A 68 -2.06 -10.64 -16.18
CA LYS A 68 -2.31 -11.68 -17.19
C LYS A 68 -1.49 -11.48 -18.47
N ASP A 69 -1.53 -10.26 -19.02
CA ASP A 69 -0.89 -9.96 -20.31
C ASP A 69 0.65 -9.88 -20.21
N PHE A 70 1.17 -9.84 -18.98
CA PHE A 70 2.61 -9.78 -18.68
C PHE A 70 3.19 -11.13 -18.26
N ALA A 71 2.41 -12.21 -18.31
CA ALA A 71 2.82 -13.52 -17.79
C ALA A 71 4.07 -14.12 -18.45
N HIS A 72 4.43 -13.67 -19.66
CA HIS A 72 5.60 -14.11 -20.41
C HIS A 72 6.84 -13.23 -20.18
N TYR A 73 6.70 -12.13 -19.45
CA TYR A 73 7.80 -11.23 -19.13
C TYR A 73 8.61 -11.76 -17.95
N SER A 74 9.93 -11.60 -18.01
CA SER A 74 10.76 -11.66 -16.81
C SER A 74 10.44 -10.46 -15.90
N ALA A 75 10.80 -10.54 -14.61
CA ALA A 75 10.66 -9.39 -13.71
C ALA A 75 11.39 -8.15 -14.24
N LYS A 76 12.57 -8.32 -14.85
CA LYS A 76 13.35 -7.24 -15.46
C LYS A 76 12.69 -6.66 -16.71
N ASP A 77 12.07 -7.49 -17.55
CA ASP A 77 11.39 -6.98 -18.74
C ASP A 77 10.10 -6.24 -18.36
N ALA A 78 9.39 -6.70 -17.32
CA ALA A 78 8.19 -6.03 -16.83
C ALA A 78 8.48 -4.60 -16.32
N GLN A 79 9.65 -4.37 -15.72
CA GLN A 79 10.09 -3.02 -15.29
C GLN A 79 10.17 -1.99 -16.43
N LYS A 80 10.23 -2.43 -17.70
CA LYS A 80 10.14 -1.51 -18.86
C LYS A 80 8.77 -0.86 -18.96
N THR A 81 7.72 -1.51 -18.48
CA THR A 81 6.37 -0.96 -18.31
C THR A 81 6.28 -0.25 -16.96
N ASN A 82 7.05 0.82 -16.83
CA ASN A 82 7.21 1.58 -15.60
C ASN A 82 6.02 2.53 -15.39
N PHE A 83 5.25 2.31 -14.33
CA PHE A 83 4.08 3.12 -13.96
C PHE A 83 4.44 4.60 -13.76
N TYR A 84 5.64 4.91 -13.24
CA TYR A 84 6.09 6.29 -13.06
C TYR A 84 6.39 7.02 -14.38
N LYS A 85 6.35 6.32 -15.51
CA LYS A 85 6.46 6.89 -16.86
C LYS A 85 5.15 6.79 -17.66
N MET A 86 4.07 6.29 -17.05
CA MET A 86 2.75 6.11 -17.68
C MET A 86 1.70 6.99 -17.01
N ASN A 87 0.73 7.48 -17.79
CA ASN A 87 -0.45 8.13 -17.22
C ASN A 87 -1.35 7.08 -16.56
N TYR A 88 -2.09 7.45 -15.52
CA TYR A 88 -2.94 6.51 -14.80
C TYR A 88 -4.00 5.84 -15.69
N ASN A 89 -4.55 6.57 -16.68
CA ASN A 89 -5.53 6.00 -17.61
C ASN A 89 -5.02 4.76 -18.34
N ASP A 90 -3.72 4.69 -18.64
CA ASP A 90 -3.08 3.54 -19.28
C ASP A 90 -2.82 2.42 -18.27
N ILE A 91 -2.31 2.77 -17.08
CA ILE A 91 -2.08 1.82 -15.97
C ILE A 91 -3.39 1.09 -15.61
N ARG A 92 -4.49 1.83 -15.57
CA ARG A 92 -5.82 1.33 -15.23
C ARG A 92 -6.33 0.25 -16.19
N GLN A 93 -5.82 0.17 -17.42
CA GLN A 93 -6.22 -0.87 -18.39
C GLN A 93 -5.58 -2.23 -18.10
N ILE A 94 -4.56 -2.29 -17.23
CA ILE A 94 -3.83 -3.52 -16.96
C ILE A 94 -4.63 -4.42 -16.00
N GLU A 95 -4.93 -5.63 -16.46
CA GLU A 95 -5.67 -6.64 -15.69
C GLU A 95 -4.72 -7.53 -14.85
N CYS A 96 -4.95 -7.61 -13.53
CA CYS A 96 -4.05 -8.31 -12.59
C CYS A 96 -4.74 -9.18 -11.53
N GLY A 97 -5.85 -9.84 -11.85
CA GLY A 97 -6.58 -10.71 -10.92
C GLY A 97 -7.13 -12.02 -11.48
N THR A 98 -7.06 -12.26 -12.80
CA THR A 98 -7.50 -13.55 -13.37
C THR A 98 -6.40 -14.59 -13.48
N LYS A 99 -5.12 -14.19 -13.38
CA LYS A 99 -3.99 -15.12 -13.35
C LYS A 99 -3.92 -15.85 -12.00
N ILE A 100 -3.53 -17.12 -12.03
CA ILE A 100 -3.27 -17.89 -10.80
C ILE A 100 -2.01 -17.36 -10.15
N HIS A 101 -2.12 -16.85 -8.93
CA HIS A 101 -0.98 -16.46 -8.13
C HIS A 101 -0.27 -17.72 -7.58
N PRO A 102 1.04 -17.93 -7.82
CA PRO A 102 1.75 -19.13 -7.37
C PRO A 102 1.71 -19.36 -5.85
N GLY A 103 1.81 -18.29 -5.05
CA GLY A 103 1.73 -18.35 -3.59
C GLY A 103 0.31 -18.46 -3.01
N PHE A 104 -0.73 -18.24 -3.82
CA PHE A 104 -2.13 -18.27 -3.39
C PHE A 104 -3.00 -19.02 -4.41
N PRO A 105 -2.80 -20.34 -4.59
CA PRO A 105 -3.47 -21.10 -5.64
C PRO A 105 -5.00 -21.17 -5.49
N PHE A 106 -5.53 -20.93 -4.29
CA PHE A 106 -6.96 -20.90 -3.99
C PHE A 106 -7.58 -19.49 -4.02
N GLN A 107 -6.81 -18.46 -4.38
CA GLN A 107 -7.31 -17.10 -4.55
C GLN A 107 -8.40 -17.08 -5.64
N LYS A 108 -9.53 -16.43 -5.35
CA LYS A 108 -10.61 -16.30 -6.33
C LYS A 108 -10.16 -15.39 -7.48
N LYS A 109 -10.32 -15.88 -8.70
CA LYS A 109 -9.95 -15.18 -9.93
C LYS A 109 -11.06 -14.22 -10.33
N ILE A 110 -10.77 -12.93 -10.34
CA ILE A 110 -11.68 -11.89 -10.81
C ILE A 110 -10.87 -10.82 -11.54
N PRO A 111 -11.36 -10.29 -12.67
CA PRO A 111 -10.67 -9.20 -13.35
C PRO A 111 -10.63 -7.97 -12.46
N VAL A 112 -9.42 -7.46 -12.20
CA VAL A 112 -9.20 -6.21 -11.45
C VAL A 112 -8.12 -5.40 -12.12
N TYR A 113 -8.19 -4.08 -11.93
CA TYR A 113 -7.14 -3.12 -12.27
C TYR A 113 -6.40 -2.67 -10.99
N LYS A 114 -5.32 -1.90 -11.15
CA LYS A 114 -4.62 -1.23 -10.04
C LYS A 114 -5.37 0.07 -9.67
N PRO A 115 -6.07 0.14 -8.52
CA PRO A 115 -6.89 1.31 -8.19
C PRO A 115 -6.03 2.49 -7.75
N LEU A 116 -6.62 3.69 -7.77
CA LEU A 116 -6.09 4.84 -7.06
C LEU A 116 -6.29 4.69 -5.56
N LEU A 117 -5.40 5.31 -4.79
CA LEU A 117 -5.57 5.39 -3.34
C LEU A 117 -6.90 6.07 -2.96
N THR A 118 -7.33 7.08 -3.72
CA THR A 118 -8.60 7.77 -3.50
C THR A 118 -9.81 6.84 -3.64
N GLU A 119 -9.78 5.89 -4.57
CA GLU A 119 -10.86 4.90 -4.74
C GLU A 119 -10.95 3.96 -3.51
N VAL A 120 -9.83 3.70 -2.83
CA VAL A 120 -9.85 2.89 -1.59
C VAL A 120 -10.55 3.64 -0.44
N PHE A 121 -10.37 4.97 -0.33
CA PHE A 121 -11.04 5.78 0.70
C PHE A 121 -12.56 5.89 0.50
N GLU A 122 -13.04 5.63 -0.72
CA GLU A 122 -14.47 5.61 -1.04
C GLU A 122 -15.17 4.36 -0.50
N LEU A 123 -14.44 3.27 -0.26
CA LEU A 123 -15.00 2.03 0.31
C LEU A 123 -15.64 2.28 1.68
N LYS A 124 -16.70 1.52 1.96
CA LYS A 124 -17.46 1.63 3.21
C LYS A 124 -17.64 0.25 3.84
N PRO A 125 -17.35 0.10 5.16
CA PRO A 125 -17.66 -1.13 5.86
C PRO A 125 -19.19 -1.32 5.97
N PRO A 126 -19.68 -2.58 6.06
CA PRO A 126 -21.12 -2.85 6.18
C PRO A 126 -21.78 -2.25 7.44
N VAL A 127 -21.00 -2.07 8.50
CA VAL A 127 -21.42 -1.43 9.74
C VAL A 127 -20.59 -0.17 9.92
N SER A 128 -21.21 0.93 10.33
CA SER A 128 -20.50 2.18 10.61
C SER A 128 -19.43 1.95 11.66
N GLN A 129 -18.18 1.89 11.20
CA GLN A 129 -17.01 1.72 12.05
C GLN A 129 -15.84 2.49 11.46
N LYS A 130 -14.95 2.94 12.34
CA LYS A 130 -13.72 3.61 11.96
C LYS A 130 -12.78 2.62 11.26
N VAL A 131 -12.37 2.96 10.04
CA VAL A 131 -11.39 2.23 9.22
C VAL A 131 -10.04 2.92 9.34
N TYR A 132 -8.98 2.11 9.42
CA TYR A 132 -7.58 2.52 9.45
C TYR A 132 -6.90 2.08 8.15
N TYR A 133 -5.89 2.83 7.74
CA TYR A 133 -5.13 2.58 6.51
C TYR A 133 -3.66 2.52 6.87
N ASN A 134 -3.01 1.40 6.60
CA ASN A 134 -1.55 1.28 6.68
C ASN A 134 -1.00 1.29 5.25
N ILE A 135 -0.39 2.40 4.87
CA ILE A 135 -0.01 2.70 3.48
C ILE A 135 1.49 2.60 3.36
N GLU A 136 1.97 1.59 2.64
CA GLU A 136 3.39 1.38 2.39
C GLU A 136 3.88 2.17 1.18
N ILE A 137 4.84 3.06 1.40
CA ILE A 137 5.62 3.70 0.35
C ILE A 137 6.72 2.74 -0.10
N LYS A 138 6.68 2.35 -1.39
CA LYS A 138 7.72 1.55 -2.05
C LYS A 138 8.77 2.46 -2.69
N SER A 139 9.81 2.79 -1.93
CA SER A 139 10.93 3.60 -2.42
C SER A 139 12.29 3.11 -1.92
N LEU A 140 13.33 3.43 -2.68
CA LEU A 140 14.74 3.31 -2.29
C LEU A 140 15.53 4.48 -2.89
N PRO A 141 16.63 4.93 -2.26
CA PRO A 141 17.48 6.00 -2.79
C PRO A 141 17.97 5.75 -4.22
N GLU A 142 18.30 4.50 -4.55
CA GLU A 142 18.86 4.11 -5.85
C GLU A 142 17.81 4.16 -6.97
N THR A 143 16.52 4.20 -6.62
CA THR A 143 15.39 4.20 -7.56
C THR A 143 14.67 5.54 -7.66
N ASP A 144 15.17 6.57 -6.97
CA ASP A 144 14.71 7.96 -7.08
C ASP A 144 14.72 8.43 -8.54
N ASN A 145 13.62 9.04 -8.99
CA ASN A 145 13.36 9.49 -10.36
C ASN A 145 13.35 8.40 -11.46
N ILE A 146 13.62 7.15 -11.10
CA ILE A 146 13.52 5.98 -11.97
C ILE A 146 12.12 5.38 -11.85
N PHE A 147 11.73 4.92 -10.65
CA PHE A 147 10.45 4.23 -10.41
C PHE A 147 9.48 5.03 -9.54
N HIS A 148 9.92 6.13 -8.95
CA HIS A 148 9.10 7.02 -8.13
C HIS A 148 9.75 8.41 -8.03
N PRO A 149 9.02 9.44 -7.58
CA PRO A 149 9.62 10.73 -7.25
C PRO A 149 10.62 10.64 -6.09
N VAL A 150 11.43 11.68 -5.93
CA VAL A 150 12.22 11.89 -4.70
C VAL A 150 11.30 12.11 -3.47
N PRO A 151 11.78 11.84 -2.24
CA PRO A 151 10.96 11.86 -1.03
C PRO A 151 10.10 13.12 -0.83
N GLU A 152 10.63 14.33 -1.03
CA GLU A 152 9.87 15.57 -0.82
C GLU A 152 8.65 15.67 -1.73
N LYS A 153 8.85 15.39 -3.03
CA LYS A 153 7.79 15.45 -4.03
C LYS A 153 6.79 14.30 -3.84
N MET A 154 7.28 13.13 -3.46
CA MET A 154 6.47 11.97 -3.14
C MET A 154 5.46 12.28 -2.02
N ILE A 155 5.93 12.88 -0.91
CA ILE A 155 5.07 13.26 0.21
C ILE A 155 4.06 14.33 -0.20
N GLU A 156 4.45 15.32 -1.01
CA GLU A 156 3.53 16.32 -1.56
C GLU A 156 2.40 15.67 -2.39
N ILE A 157 2.74 14.72 -3.27
CA ILE A 157 1.76 14.02 -4.10
C ILE A 157 0.81 13.17 -3.24
N LEU A 158 1.37 12.44 -2.26
CA LEU A 158 0.62 11.56 -1.38
C LEU A 158 -0.39 12.33 -0.53
N PHE A 159 0.05 13.37 0.18
CA PHE A 159 -0.81 14.12 1.09
C PHE A 159 -1.84 14.99 0.38
N ARG A 160 -1.64 15.35 -0.90
CA ARG A 160 -2.72 15.92 -1.73
C ARG A 160 -3.88 14.95 -1.97
N GLN A 161 -3.66 13.65 -1.83
CA GLN A 161 -4.65 12.59 -2.11
C GLN A 161 -5.24 11.96 -0.85
N ILE A 162 -4.69 12.28 0.34
CA ILE A 162 -5.23 11.82 1.62
C ILE A 162 -6.11 12.95 2.19
N PRO A 163 -7.43 12.75 2.36
CA PRO A 163 -8.29 13.70 3.05
C PRO A 163 -7.79 13.98 4.48
N GLU A 164 -7.73 15.26 4.88
CA GLU A 164 -7.22 15.65 6.20
C GLU A 164 -7.97 15.00 7.37
N ASN A 165 -9.28 14.78 7.21
CA ASN A 165 -10.10 14.10 8.22
C ASN A 165 -9.77 12.61 8.41
N LEU A 166 -8.90 12.04 7.56
CA LEU A 166 -8.39 10.68 7.70
C LEU A 166 -7.00 10.61 8.32
N TYR A 167 -6.31 11.72 8.57
CA TYR A 167 -4.92 11.72 9.06
C TYR A 167 -4.74 10.90 10.36
N ASP A 168 -5.69 10.96 11.29
CA ASP A 168 -5.64 10.17 12.54
C ASP A 168 -5.82 8.66 12.34
N ASN A 169 -6.26 8.26 11.14
CA ASN A 169 -6.60 6.88 10.77
C ASN A 169 -5.54 6.27 9.85
N VAL A 170 -4.59 7.08 9.39
CA VAL A 170 -3.53 6.68 8.47
C VAL A 170 -2.25 6.41 9.25
N ILE A 171 -1.61 5.31 8.90
CA ILE A 171 -0.23 4.99 9.22
C ILE A 171 0.50 4.96 7.88
N ILE A 172 1.60 5.70 7.76
CA ILE A 172 2.50 5.59 6.61
C ILE A 172 3.66 4.71 7.00
N GLN A 173 3.86 3.62 6.27
CA GLN A 173 4.98 2.72 6.46
C GLN A 173 5.95 2.74 5.29
N SER A 174 7.23 2.44 5.52
CA SER A 174 8.22 2.28 4.46
C SER A 174 9.47 1.58 4.99
N PHE A 175 10.20 0.91 4.11
CA PHE A 175 11.59 0.53 4.35
C PHE A 175 12.54 1.74 4.23
N ASP A 176 12.18 2.74 3.42
CA ASP A 176 12.94 3.97 3.25
C ASP A 176 12.60 4.96 4.37
N LYS A 177 13.59 5.24 5.21
CA LYS A 177 13.44 6.18 6.33
C LYS A 177 13.20 7.62 5.90
N ARG A 178 13.65 8.03 4.69
CA ARG A 178 13.63 9.43 4.24
C ARG A 178 12.21 10.01 4.15
N PRO A 179 11.24 9.37 3.45
CA PRO A 179 9.85 9.85 3.45
C PRO A 179 9.25 9.91 4.86
N LEU A 180 9.54 8.93 5.72
CA LEU A 180 9.05 8.90 7.10
C LEU A 180 9.56 10.09 7.92
N GLN A 181 10.84 10.45 7.79
CA GLN A 181 11.43 11.63 8.45
C GLN A 181 10.76 12.94 8.00
N ILE A 182 10.49 13.08 6.70
CA ILE A 182 9.79 14.24 6.15
C ILE A 182 8.36 14.32 6.71
N ILE A 183 7.65 13.19 6.79
CA ILE A 183 6.31 13.12 7.37
C ILE A 183 6.32 13.52 8.84
N GLN A 184 7.27 13.04 9.64
CA GLN A 184 7.35 13.41 11.06
C GLN A 184 7.56 14.91 11.29
N GLN A 185 8.20 15.61 10.34
CA GLN A 185 8.39 17.05 10.38
C GLN A 185 7.16 17.82 9.88
N LYS A 186 6.61 17.44 8.71
CA LYS A 186 5.55 18.20 8.02
C LYS A 186 4.13 17.83 8.45
N TYR A 187 3.90 16.56 8.80
CA TYR A 187 2.59 16.00 9.16
C TYR A 187 2.67 15.27 10.51
N PRO A 188 2.97 16.00 11.60
CA PRO A 188 3.27 15.42 12.91
C PRO A 188 2.14 14.54 13.50
N PHE A 189 0.90 14.71 13.06
CA PHE A 189 -0.26 13.96 13.52
C PHE A 189 -0.42 12.60 12.83
N VAL A 190 0.21 12.41 11.67
CA VAL A 190 0.18 11.13 10.95
C VAL A 190 1.21 10.19 11.54
N LYS A 191 0.76 8.97 11.85
CA LYS A 191 1.63 7.92 12.40
C LYS A 191 2.56 7.41 11.31
N THR A 192 3.81 7.12 11.68
CA THR A 192 4.80 6.52 10.79
C THR A 192 5.27 5.19 11.35
N ALA A 193 5.61 4.26 10.46
CA ALA A 193 6.16 2.95 10.80
C ALA A 193 7.34 2.61 9.88
N LEU A 194 8.45 2.10 10.44
CA LEU A 194 9.57 1.61 9.66
C LEU A 194 9.43 0.10 9.51
N VAL A 195 9.53 -0.37 8.27
CA VAL A 195 9.54 -1.80 7.94
C VAL A 195 10.98 -2.30 7.90
N THR A 196 11.22 -3.52 8.39
CA THR A 196 12.57 -4.10 8.50
C THR A 196 12.57 -5.62 8.35
N ASP A 197 13.63 -6.17 7.76
CA ASP A 197 13.78 -7.61 7.52
C ASP A 197 14.29 -8.43 8.74
N CYS A 198 14.05 -7.95 9.97
CA CYS A 198 14.47 -8.56 11.24
C CYS A 198 15.97 -8.39 11.59
N TYR A 199 16.29 -7.26 12.22
CA TYR A 199 17.24 -7.03 13.32
C TYR A 199 17.51 -5.52 13.32
N ILE A 200 16.85 -4.78 14.19
CA ILE A 200 17.16 -3.36 14.37
C ILE A 200 17.74 -3.13 15.77
N ASP A 201 18.85 -2.40 15.83
CA ASP A 201 19.28 -1.73 17.05
C ASP A 201 18.29 -0.59 17.37
N ILE A 202 17.49 -0.76 18.42
CA ILE A 202 16.51 0.23 18.89
C ILE A 202 17.19 1.60 19.17
N ALA A 203 18.47 1.59 19.54
CA ALA A 203 19.25 2.81 19.75
C ALA A 203 19.52 3.57 18.44
N GLU A 204 19.57 2.88 17.29
CA GLU A 204 19.71 3.51 15.98
C GLU A 204 18.39 4.17 15.52
N ILE A 205 17.24 3.52 15.79
CA ILE A 205 15.91 4.10 15.48
C ILE A 205 15.71 5.41 16.24
N SER A 206 15.99 5.42 17.55
CA SER A 206 15.78 6.60 18.41
C SER A 206 16.67 7.80 18.05
N LYS A 207 17.81 7.58 17.38
CA LYS A 207 18.65 8.65 16.82
C LYS A 207 18.17 9.13 15.46
N THR A 208 17.48 8.27 14.71
CA THR A 208 17.07 8.52 13.32
C THR A 208 15.75 9.28 13.24
N PHE A 209 14.87 9.11 14.22
CA PHE A 209 13.50 9.64 14.20
C PHE A 209 13.23 10.58 15.38
N ILE A 210 12.47 11.63 15.11
CA ILE A 210 12.14 12.69 16.08
C ILE A 210 10.98 12.26 17.00
N ARG A 211 10.23 11.22 16.60
CA ARG A 211 9.06 10.69 17.31
C ARG A 211 9.12 9.16 17.39
N PRO A 212 8.45 8.55 18.40
CA PRO A 212 8.31 7.10 18.49
C PRO A 212 7.77 6.52 17.18
N LEU A 213 8.38 5.44 16.74
CA LEU A 213 8.10 4.78 15.47
C LEU A 213 7.66 3.35 15.76
N PHE A 214 6.66 2.87 15.04
CA PHE A 214 6.33 1.44 15.07
C PHE A 214 7.32 0.71 14.16
N ALA A 215 8.05 -0.26 14.69
CA ALA A 215 8.82 -1.19 13.87
C ALA A 215 7.91 -2.35 13.47
N VAL A 216 7.82 -2.62 12.17
CA VAL A 216 7.06 -3.75 11.62
C VAL A 216 8.09 -4.69 10.97
N CYS A 217 8.15 -5.93 11.45
CA CYS A 217 8.89 -7.02 10.83
C CYS A 217 7.94 -7.86 9.96
#